data_AF-A0A2N1UVG5-F1
#
_entry.id   AF-A0A2N1UVG5-F1
#
_cell.length_a   1.000
_cell.length_b   1.000
_cell.length_c   1.000
_cell.angle_alpha   90.00
_cell.angle_beta   90.00
_cell.angle_gamma   90.00
#
_symmetry.space_group_name_H-M   'P 1'
#
loop_
_entity.id
_entity.type
_entity.pdbx_description
1 polymer ?
#
loop_
_entity_poly.entity_id
_entity_poly.type
_entity_poly.pdbx_seq_one_letter_code
_entity_poly.pdbx_strand_id
1 'polypeptide(L)'
;MPNLTRLSNEDYMAVTRAMDANRNNRIDKTEANVTWQAHNQIGNSNGVAGTRETAEALVKGDVFVSSLPQEAADKVANYFSKRNENFNKPVAEWVSDAWISKEDFDFEPEARRAIDSNGDNRVSSKEFAAALVSGSLTIGTARQVSQNPFNSKPSSPSHGSDPFSKPAQGHDPFAKPAQGHDPFSKPALPPGTKPAQGHDPYQKPAQQPVQQYPDSGAYLQIEMVRTMRSDFEKSQVLSQLAQKNNLSPREQVMLAEASSQLSDYSKGQVLQQMAANRSMHEDGLVKVAKMAREVSDFNRGQIVTALVNNHKLPPQAQQSVIITIGTLNGDFGKTQHFSSLLQSQQLHPENKELLLRTVQEKVSSDFSKRQIMDQMFK
;
A
#
# COMPACT_ATOMS: atom_id res chain seq x y z
N MET A 1 -12.88 -25.42 -0.61
CA MET A 1 -11.78 -25.05 0.31
C MET A 1 -11.98 -23.60 0.71
N PRO A 2 -11.77 -23.25 1.99
CA PRO A 2 -11.63 -21.86 2.43
C PRO A 2 -10.72 -21.06 1.50
N ASN A 3 -11.13 -19.83 1.20
CA ASN A 3 -10.41 -18.99 0.26
C ASN A 3 -10.43 -17.52 0.67
N LEU A 4 -9.29 -16.87 0.51
CA LEU A 4 -9.16 -15.42 0.58
C LEU A 4 -9.81 -14.78 -0.64
N THR A 5 -11.06 -14.37 -0.46
CA THR A 5 -11.82 -13.58 -1.43
C THR A 5 -11.86 -12.12 -0.95
N ARG A 6 -11.98 -11.16 -1.88
CA ARG A 6 -11.98 -9.69 -1.61
C ARG A 6 -10.63 -9.04 -1.32
N LEU A 7 -9.53 -9.64 -1.77
CA LEU A 7 -8.24 -8.94 -1.80
C LEU A 7 -8.27 -7.86 -2.89
N SER A 8 -7.70 -6.69 -2.60
CA SER A 8 -7.46 -5.63 -3.59
C SER A 8 -6.32 -6.02 -4.54
N ASN A 9 -6.15 -5.27 -5.63
CA ASN A 9 -5.03 -5.50 -6.55
C ASN A 9 -3.68 -5.32 -5.84
N GLU A 10 -3.61 -4.34 -4.93
CA GLU A 10 -2.43 -4.06 -4.11
C GLU A 10 -2.11 -5.24 -3.17
N ASP A 11 -3.14 -5.89 -2.61
CA ASP A 11 -2.97 -7.06 -1.75
C ASP A 11 -2.42 -8.25 -2.54
N TYR A 12 -2.97 -8.53 -3.72
CA TYR A 12 -2.46 -9.60 -4.57
C TYR A 12 -1.00 -9.35 -4.98
N MET A 13 -0.64 -8.10 -5.29
CA MET A 13 0.75 -7.73 -5.56
C MET A 13 1.67 -7.90 -4.35
N ALA A 14 1.19 -7.57 -3.15
CA ALA A 14 1.97 -7.73 -1.93
C ALA A 14 2.15 -9.21 -1.57
N VAL A 15 1.10 -10.02 -1.74
CA VAL A 15 1.15 -11.47 -1.55
C VAL A 15 2.12 -12.12 -2.53
N THR A 16 2.09 -11.78 -3.82
CA THR A 16 3.03 -12.36 -4.78
C THR A 16 4.47 -11.93 -4.49
N ARG A 17 4.72 -10.69 -4.08
CA ARG A 17 6.05 -10.27 -3.62
C ARG A 17 6.51 -10.98 -2.35
N ALA A 18 5.59 -11.31 -1.45
CA ALA A 18 5.90 -12.07 -0.25
C ALA A 18 6.26 -13.53 -0.58
N MET A 19 5.67 -14.08 -1.64
CA MET A 19 5.95 -15.42 -2.15
C MET A 19 7.29 -15.53 -2.88
N ASP A 20 7.72 -14.47 -3.60
CA ASP A 20 9.04 -14.37 -4.25
C ASP A 20 10.16 -14.31 -3.19
N ALA A 21 10.50 -15.48 -2.68
CA ALA A 21 11.37 -15.63 -1.53
C ALA A 21 12.82 -15.28 -1.89
N ASN A 22 13.23 -15.57 -3.13
CA ASN A 22 14.58 -15.33 -3.64
C ASN A 22 14.76 -13.92 -4.27
N ARG A 23 13.68 -13.12 -4.35
CA ARG A 23 13.66 -11.73 -4.86
C ARG A 23 14.08 -11.58 -6.32
N ASN A 24 13.74 -12.55 -7.16
CA ASN A 24 14.06 -12.51 -8.59
C ASN A 24 12.89 -11.96 -9.46
N ASN A 25 11.84 -11.44 -8.82
CA ASN A 25 10.59 -10.98 -9.41
C ASN A 25 9.79 -12.07 -10.14
N ARG A 26 10.00 -13.33 -9.76
CA ARG A 26 9.32 -14.48 -10.35
C ARG A 26 8.81 -15.39 -9.24
N ILE A 27 7.81 -16.18 -9.58
CA ILE A 27 7.24 -17.22 -8.75
C ILE A 27 7.48 -18.54 -9.45
N ASP A 28 8.29 -19.38 -8.84
CA ASP A 28 8.53 -20.75 -9.30
C ASP A 28 7.82 -21.79 -8.41
N LYS A 29 7.95 -23.07 -8.80
CA LYS A 29 7.29 -24.19 -8.11
C LYS A 29 7.80 -24.42 -6.67
N THR A 30 8.97 -23.88 -6.34
CA THR A 30 9.53 -23.96 -4.98
C THR A 30 8.99 -22.86 -4.08
N GLU A 31 8.43 -21.80 -4.65
CA GLU A 31 7.84 -20.66 -3.93
C GLU A 31 6.33 -20.75 -3.82
N ALA A 32 5.68 -21.39 -4.80
CA ALA A 32 4.24 -21.55 -4.84
C ALA A 32 3.81 -22.80 -5.61
N ASN A 33 2.88 -23.56 -5.04
CA ASN A 33 2.20 -24.61 -5.79
C ASN A 33 1.07 -23.99 -6.63
N VAL A 34 1.44 -23.50 -7.82
CA VAL A 34 0.50 -23.04 -8.85
C VAL A 34 0.24 -24.22 -9.78
N THR A 35 -1.03 -24.48 -10.12
CA THR A 35 -1.38 -25.61 -10.99
C THR A 35 -0.65 -25.51 -12.34
N TRP A 36 -0.30 -26.63 -12.97
CA TRP A 36 0.43 -26.62 -14.24
C TRP A 36 -0.32 -25.87 -15.35
N GLN A 37 -1.66 -25.96 -15.37
CA GLN A 37 -2.50 -25.22 -16.30
C GLN A 37 -2.39 -23.71 -16.08
N ALA A 38 -2.42 -23.27 -14.81
CA ALA A 38 -2.19 -21.89 -14.43
C ALA A 38 -0.80 -21.42 -14.88
N HIS A 39 0.26 -22.19 -14.59
CA HIS A 39 1.62 -21.84 -14.99
C HIS A 39 1.78 -21.62 -16.49
N ASN A 40 1.12 -22.40 -17.35
CA ASN A 40 1.18 -22.20 -18.80
C ASN A 40 0.38 -20.98 -19.28
N GLN A 41 -0.59 -20.51 -18.50
CA GLN A 41 -1.39 -19.33 -18.84
C GLN A 41 -0.69 -18.03 -18.42
N ILE A 42 0.07 -18.06 -17.32
CA ILE A 42 0.65 -16.84 -16.71
C ILE A 42 2.17 -16.77 -16.79
N GLY A 43 2.84 -17.91 -17.05
CA GLY A 43 4.29 -18.03 -17.08
C GLY A 43 4.86 -18.24 -18.47
N ASN A 44 6.19 -18.17 -18.56
CA ASN A 44 6.91 -18.55 -19.78
C ASN A 44 6.97 -20.08 -19.95
N SER A 45 7.55 -20.55 -21.07
CA SER A 45 7.71 -21.98 -21.38
C SER A 45 8.47 -22.79 -20.32
N ASN A 46 9.16 -22.13 -19.39
CA ASN A 46 9.92 -22.78 -18.33
C ASN A 46 9.11 -22.91 -17.02
N GLY A 47 7.82 -22.55 -17.04
CA GLY A 47 6.95 -22.63 -15.87
C GLY A 47 7.26 -21.57 -14.82
N VAL A 48 7.72 -20.40 -15.24
CA VAL A 48 8.08 -19.28 -14.37
C VAL A 48 7.18 -18.10 -14.69
N ALA A 49 6.41 -17.63 -13.71
CA ALA A 49 5.53 -16.47 -13.84
C ALA A 49 6.13 -15.27 -13.10
N GLY A 50 6.03 -14.06 -13.65
CA GLY A 50 6.46 -12.87 -12.92
C GLY A 50 5.49 -12.56 -11.77
N THR A 51 5.95 -11.80 -10.77
CA THR A 51 5.13 -11.43 -9.59
C THR A 51 3.89 -10.62 -9.98
N ARG A 52 4.00 -9.79 -11.01
CA ARG A 52 2.89 -8.97 -11.53
C ARG A 52 1.87 -9.81 -12.28
N GLU A 53 2.32 -10.67 -13.18
CA GLU A 53 1.47 -11.55 -13.98
C GLU A 53 0.70 -12.51 -13.07
N THR A 54 1.37 -13.04 -12.03
CA THR A 54 0.74 -13.89 -11.02
C THR A 54 -0.34 -13.13 -10.25
N ALA A 55 -0.09 -11.88 -9.86
CA ALA A 55 -1.08 -11.07 -9.14
C ALA A 55 -2.28 -10.72 -10.03
N GLU A 56 -2.05 -10.33 -11.28
CA GLU A 56 -3.11 -10.06 -12.24
C GLU A 56 -3.98 -11.31 -12.51
N ALA A 57 -3.38 -12.50 -12.52
CA ALA A 57 -4.11 -13.75 -12.68
C ALA A 57 -4.92 -14.14 -11.43
N LEU A 58 -4.38 -13.88 -10.24
CA LEU A 58 -5.10 -14.04 -8.97
C LEU A 58 -6.32 -13.11 -8.91
N VAL A 59 -6.17 -11.85 -9.35
CA VAL A 59 -7.27 -10.88 -9.45
C VAL A 59 -8.37 -11.35 -10.39
N LYS A 60 -8.01 -11.94 -11.54
CA LYS A 60 -8.98 -12.46 -12.52
C LYS A 60 -9.67 -13.75 -12.06
N GLY A 61 -9.10 -14.43 -11.08
CA GLY A 61 -9.54 -15.76 -10.66
C GLY A 61 -9.16 -16.86 -11.66
N ASP A 62 -8.11 -16.62 -12.44
CA ASP A 62 -7.55 -17.59 -13.38
C ASP A 62 -6.72 -18.65 -12.63
N VAL A 63 -6.12 -18.24 -11.50
CA VAL A 63 -5.26 -19.07 -10.67
C VAL A 63 -5.65 -18.94 -9.20
N PHE A 64 -5.27 -19.94 -8.41
CA PHE A 64 -5.27 -19.88 -6.96
C PHE A 64 -3.96 -20.47 -6.45
N VAL A 65 -3.57 -20.06 -5.24
CA VAL A 65 -2.37 -20.55 -4.57
C VAL A 65 -2.80 -21.35 -3.34
N SER A 66 -2.20 -22.54 -3.18
CA SER A 66 -2.40 -23.42 -2.02
C SER A 66 -1.08 -24.07 -1.65
N SER A 67 -0.95 -24.58 -0.42
CA SER A 67 0.22 -25.36 0.01
C SER A 67 1.54 -24.61 -0.19
N LEU A 68 1.60 -23.38 0.36
CA LEU A 68 2.81 -22.56 0.29
C LEU A 68 3.95 -23.22 1.10
N PRO A 69 5.21 -23.07 0.66
CA PRO A 69 6.35 -23.30 1.54
C PRO A 69 6.24 -22.48 2.82
N GLN A 70 6.73 -23.01 3.94
CA GLN A 70 6.65 -22.35 5.24
C GLN A 70 7.17 -20.90 5.19
N GLU A 71 8.30 -20.65 4.53
CA GLU A 71 8.88 -19.31 4.42
C GLU A 71 7.96 -18.33 3.68
N ALA A 72 7.35 -18.75 2.57
CA ALA A 72 6.42 -17.92 1.81
C ALA A 72 5.12 -17.68 2.61
N ALA A 73 4.59 -18.72 3.25
CA ALA A 73 3.41 -18.63 4.10
C ALA A 73 3.63 -17.67 5.28
N ASP A 74 4.79 -17.72 5.93
CA ASP A 74 5.15 -16.81 7.01
C ASP A 74 5.23 -15.37 6.51
N LYS A 75 5.84 -15.12 5.35
CA LYS A 75 5.90 -13.77 4.75
C LYS A 75 4.50 -13.23 4.41
N VAL A 76 3.62 -14.07 3.87
CA VAL A 76 2.23 -13.70 3.55
C VAL A 76 1.42 -13.44 4.82
N ALA A 77 1.48 -14.34 5.81
CA ALA A 77 0.82 -14.17 7.10
C ALA A 77 1.29 -12.88 7.80
N ASN A 78 2.59 -12.62 7.75
CA ASN A 78 3.21 -11.42 8.30
C ASN A 78 2.84 -10.14 7.55
N TYR A 79 2.50 -10.22 6.25
CA TYR A 79 1.94 -9.07 5.53
C TYR A 79 0.53 -8.76 6.06
N PHE A 80 -0.32 -9.77 6.18
CA PHE A 80 -1.71 -9.58 6.62
C PHE A 80 -1.85 -9.22 8.10
N SER A 81 -1.00 -9.76 8.98
CA SER A 81 -0.99 -9.35 10.38
C SER A 81 -0.62 -7.87 10.53
N LYS A 82 0.28 -7.36 9.66
CA LYS A 82 0.68 -5.95 9.63
C LYS A 82 -0.31 -5.02 8.96
N ARG A 83 -1.20 -5.53 8.10
CA ARG A 83 -2.27 -4.74 7.48
C ARG A 83 -3.22 -4.19 8.53
N ASN A 84 -3.48 -4.98 9.57
CA ASN A 84 -4.36 -4.64 10.69
C ASN A 84 -3.70 -3.72 11.73
N GLU A 85 -2.38 -3.85 11.94
CA GLU A 85 -1.64 -2.93 12.81
C GLU A 85 -1.43 -1.60 12.08
N ASN A 86 -2.35 -0.65 12.24
CA ASN A 86 -2.17 0.79 11.96
C ASN A 86 -0.69 1.22 11.90
N PHE A 87 -0.06 1.15 10.72
CA PHE A 87 1.26 1.63 10.24
C PHE A 87 2.38 2.06 11.23
N ASN A 88 2.49 1.57 12.48
CA ASN A 88 3.20 2.29 13.56
C ASN A 88 4.28 1.53 14.36
N LYS A 89 4.78 0.36 13.92
CA LYS A 89 5.91 -0.32 14.60
C LYS A 89 7.05 -0.73 13.65
N PRO A 90 8.33 -0.59 14.05
CA PRO A 90 9.50 -0.98 13.26
C PRO A 90 9.66 -2.51 13.18
N VAL A 91 10.35 -2.96 12.12
CA VAL A 91 10.46 -4.38 11.67
C VAL A 91 11.08 -5.33 12.69
N ALA A 92 11.85 -4.80 13.64
CA ALA A 92 12.71 -5.58 14.53
C ALA A 92 12.09 -5.86 15.92
N GLU A 93 10.92 -5.30 16.24
CA GLU A 93 10.23 -5.48 17.54
C GLU A 93 8.89 -6.22 17.38
N TRP A 94 8.86 -7.24 16.52
CA TRP A 94 7.66 -7.99 16.20
C TRP A 94 7.46 -9.17 17.16
N VAL A 95 6.29 -9.19 17.80
CA VAL A 95 5.83 -10.34 18.60
C VAL A 95 5.26 -11.39 17.64
N SER A 96 5.56 -12.66 17.85
CA SER A 96 5.14 -13.79 17.00
C SER A 96 3.63 -14.01 16.88
N ASP A 97 2.82 -13.19 17.57
CA ASP A 97 1.42 -13.45 17.87
C ASP A 97 0.50 -12.29 17.39
N ALA A 98 0.89 -11.58 16.34
CA ALA A 98 0.06 -10.52 15.76
C ALA A 98 -1.22 -11.12 15.14
N TRP A 99 -2.38 -10.55 15.51
CA TRP A 99 -3.70 -11.02 15.10
C TRP A 99 -4.09 -10.45 13.74
N ILE A 100 -4.63 -11.32 12.90
CA ILE A 100 -5.19 -10.94 11.61
C ILE A 100 -6.62 -10.41 11.83
N SER A 101 -6.94 -9.22 11.29
CA SER A 101 -8.24 -8.57 11.54
C SER A 101 -9.41 -9.36 10.96
N LYS A 102 -10.57 -9.25 11.60
CA LYS A 102 -11.84 -9.82 11.13
C LYS A 102 -12.38 -9.10 9.89
N GLU A 103 -12.05 -7.83 9.73
CA GLU A 103 -12.48 -6.95 8.63
C GLU A 103 -11.67 -7.20 7.36
N ASP A 104 -10.38 -7.54 7.49
CA ASP A 104 -9.53 -7.94 6.36
C ASP A 104 -9.92 -9.31 5.78
N PHE A 105 -10.67 -10.11 6.55
CA PHE A 105 -11.02 -11.47 6.23
C PHE A 105 -12.48 -11.79 6.56
N ASP A 106 -13.37 -11.58 5.58
CA ASP A 106 -14.70 -12.16 5.58
C ASP A 106 -14.61 -13.67 5.29
N PHE A 107 -13.94 -14.39 6.18
CA PHE A 107 -13.97 -15.84 6.20
C PHE A 107 -15.42 -16.26 6.42
N GLU A 108 -15.91 -17.14 5.54
CA GLU A 108 -17.06 -17.97 5.88
C GLU A 108 -16.83 -18.57 7.28
N PRO A 109 -17.83 -18.61 8.16
CA PRO A 109 -17.66 -19.09 9.54
C PRO A 109 -17.03 -20.48 9.66
N GLU A 110 -17.15 -21.30 8.62
CA GLU A 110 -16.50 -22.61 8.49
C GLU A 110 -14.99 -22.49 8.23
N ALA A 111 -14.58 -21.56 7.36
CA ALA A 111 -13.18 -21.27 7.08
C ALA A 111 -12.45 -20.77 8.33
N ARG A 112 -13.08 -19.87 9.10
CA ARG A 112 -12.49 -19.39 10.35
C ARG A 112 -12.27 -20.53 11.34
N ARG A 113 -13.28 -21.39 11.54
CA ARG A 113 -13.17 -22.58 12.41
C ARG A 113 -12.13 -23.59 11.96
N ALA A 114 -11.83 -23.66 10.66
CA ALA A 114 -10.79 -24.54 10.13
C ALA A 114 -9.37 -24.00 10.37
N ILE A 115 -9.21 -22.68 10.55
CA ILE A 115 -7.92 -22.01 10.74
C ILE A 115 -7.64 -21.75 12.23
N ASP A 116 -8.66 -21.30 12.98
CA ASP A 116 -8.62 -21.08 14.42
C ASP A 116 -8.50 -22.42 15.15
N SER A 117 -7.25 -22.81 15.39
CA SER A 117 -6.90 -24.12 15.94
C SER A 117 -7.12 -24.20 17.44
N ASN A 118 -7.17 -23.05 18.12
CA ASN A 118 -7.27 -22.95 19.57
C ASN A 118 -8.70 -22.60 20.06
N GLY A 119 -9.59 -22.19 19.15
CA GLY A 119 -11.00 -21.90 19.43
C GLY A 119 -11.27 -20.55 20.10
N ASP A 120 -10.34 -19.60 20.06
CA ASP A 120 -10.47 -18.28 20.68
C ASP A 120 -11.26 -17.27 19.83
N ASN A 121 -11.80 -17.71 18.68
CA ASN A 121 -12.48 -16.92 17.66
C ASN A 121 -11.58 -15.86 16.99
N ARG A 122 -10.27 -16.06 17.01
CA ARG A 122 -9.26 -15.25 16.32
C ARG A 122 -8.40 -16.14 15.46
N VAL A 123 -7.66 -15.50 14.54
CA VAL A 123 -6.68 -16.19 13.70
C VAL A 123 -5.34 -15.49 13.93
N SER A 124 -4.43 -16.17 14.59
CA SER A 124 -3.04 -15.71 14.72
C SER A 124 -2.29 -15.79 13.38
N SER A 125 -1.21 -15.03 13.23
CA SER A 125 -0.31 -15.16 12.07
C SER A 125 0.21 -16.60 11.90
N LYS A 126 0.45 -17.31 13.00
CA LYS A 126 0.92 -18.70 12.99
C LYS A 126 -0.14 -19.67 12.46
N GLU A 127 -1.39 -19.53 12.90
CA GLU A 127 -2.50 -20.34 12.41
C GLU A 127 -2.78 -20.09 10.93
N PHE A 128 -2.73 -18.82 10.52
CA PHE A 128 -2.88 -18.44 9.13
C PHE A 128 -1.78 -19.00 8.25
N ALA A 129 -0.51 -18.88 8.67
CA ALA A 129 0.62 -19.49 7.97
C ALA A 129 0.47 -21.01 7.89
N ALA A 130 0.13 -21.67 9.00
CA ALA A 130 -0.10 -23.10 9.05
C ALA A 130 -1.21 -23.55 8.07
N ALA A 131 -2.31 -22.79 7.97
CA ALA A 131 -3.39 -23.07 7.04
C ALA A 131 -2.99 -22.89 5.57
N LEU A 132 -2.11 -21.93 5.25
CA LEU A 132 -1.56 -21.76 3.91
C LEU A 132 -0.60 -22.91 3.54
N VAL A 133 0.21 -23.37 4.50
CA VAL A 133 1.16 -24.48 4.32
C VAL A 133 0.44 -25.81 4.14
N SER A 134 -0.59 -26.09 4.94
CA SER A 134 -1.38 -27.31 4.83
C SER A 134 -2.28 -27.32 3.59
N GLY A 135 -2.53 -26.17 2.96
CA GLY A 135 -3.52 -26.00 1.90
C GLY A 135 -4.97 -25.98 2.41
N SER A 136 -5.18 -25.88 3.72
CA SER A 136 -6.50 -25.68 4.34
C SER A 136 -7.08 -24.31 3.96
N LEU A 137 -6.22 -23.34 3.66
CA LEU A 137 -6.54 -22.01 3.14
C LEU A 137 -5.90 -21.82 1.77
N THR A 138 -6.67 -21.23 0.85
CA THR A 138 -6.20 -20.87 -0.50
C THR A 138 -6.27 -19.36 -0.72
N ILE A 139 -5.46 -18.84 -1.64
CA ILE A 139 -5.47 -17.43 -2.05
C ILE A 139 -5.97 -17.33 -3.50
N GLY A 140 -7.04 -16.57 -3.72
CA GLY A 140 -7.65 -16.38 -5.03
C GLY A 140 -8.60 -17.51 -5.41
N THR A 141 -9.60 -17.24 -6.25
CA THR A 141 -10.61 -18.24 -6.65
C THR A 141 -10.21 -18.92 -7.94
N ALA A 142 -10.16 -20.26 -7.98
CA ALA A 142 -10.22 -20.95 -9.27
C ALA A 142 -11.65 -20.84 -9.79
N ARG A 143 -11.90 -19.99 -10.80
CA ARG A 143 -13.10 -20.19 -11.60
C ARG A 143 -12.95 -21.57 -12.24
N GLN A 144 -13.89 -22.49 -11.98
CA GLN A 144 -13.97 -23.68 -12.81
C GLN A 144 -14.15 -23.19 -14.25
N VAL A 145 -13.07 -23.20 -15.03
CA VAL A 145 -13.15 -23.17 -16.48
C VAL A 145 -13.82 -24.49 -16.85
N SER A 146 -15.15 -24.52 -16.77
CA SER A 146 -15.97 -25.67 -17.14
C SER A 146 -15.84 -26.01 -18.62
N GLN A 147 -15.14 -25.19 -19.40
CA GLN A 147 -14.77 -25.47 -20.77
C GLN A 147 -13.36 -24.93 -21.01
N ASN A 148 -12.45 -25.83 -21.38
CA ASN A 148 -11.24 -25.44 -22.09
C ASN A 148 -11.70 -24.72 -23.37
N PRO A 149 -11.47 -23.41 -23.54
CA PRO A 149 -11.97 -22.66 -24.70
C PRO A 149 -11.37 -23.15 -26.03
N PHE A 150 -10.39 -24.06 -25.96
CA PHE A 150 -9.74 -24.70 -27.11
C PHE A 150 -10.14 -26.17 -27.33
N ASN A 151 -11.07 -26.72 -26.52
CA ASN A 151 -11.55 -28.10 -26.68
C ASN A 151 -12.97 -28.17 -27.29
N SER A 152 -13.44 -27.09 -27.91
CA SER A 152 -14.52 -27.17 -28.88
C SER A 152 -14.02 -27.99 -30.07
N LYS A 153 -14.42 -29.27 -30.07
CA LYS A 153 -14.27 -30.18 -31.21
C LYS A 153 -14.66 -29.39 -32.48
N PRO A 154 -13.80 -29.30 -33.51
CA PRO A 154 -14.20 -28.64 -34.75
C PRO A 154 -15.44 -29.36 -35.26
N SER A 155 -16.53 -28.62 -35.40
CA SER A 155 -17.71 -29.09 -36.12
C SER A 155 -17.26 -29.53 -37.50
N SER A 156 -17.57 -30.78 -37.85
CA SER A 156 -17.29 -31.37 -39.15
C SER A 156 -17.64 -30.39 -40.28
N PRO A 157 -16.84 -30.32 -41.36
CA PRO A 157 -17.07 -29.38 -42.45
C PRO A 157 -18.38 -29.74 -43.15
N SER A 158 -19.35 -28.82 -43.12
CA SER A 158 -20.45 -28.86 -44.07
C SER A 158 -19.89 -28.57 -45.46
N HIS A 159 -20.23 -29.41 -46.43
CA HIS A 159 -19.99 -29.22 -47.85
C HIS A 159 -20.21 -27.77 -48.30
N GLY A 160 -19.28 -27.22 -49.09
CA GLY A 160 -19.54 -26.01 -49.85
C GLY A 160 -18.30 -25.31 -50.39
N SER A 161 -18.02 -25.55 -51.68
CA SER A 161 -17.18 -24.77 -52.61
C SER A 161 -15.68 -24.62 -52.33
N ASP A 162 -14.93 -25.37 -53.15
CA ASP A 162 -13.51 -25.22 -53.48
C ASP A 162 -13.17 -23.81 -54.03
N PRO A 163 -12.27 -23.04 -53.40
CA PRO A 163 -11.87 -21.72 -53.87
C PRO A 163 -10.76 -21.72 -54.93
N PHE A 164 -10.33 -22.88 -55.47
CA PHE A 164 -9.24 -22.97 -56.45
C PHE A 164 -9.69 -23.33 -57.88
N SER A 165 -10.79 -22.73 -58.33
CA SER A 165 -11.13 -22.69 -59.77
C SER A 165 -10.40 -21.55 -60.47
N LYS A 166 -9.62 -21.87 -61.51
CA LYS A 166 -8.85 -20.96 -62.38
C LYS A 166 -9.71 -19.82 -63.00
N PRO A 167 -9.09 -18.69 -63.40
CA PRO A 167 -9.80 -17.47 -63.78
C PRO A 167 -10.27 -17.51 -65.24
N ALA A 168 -11.51 -17.06 -65.47
CA ALA A 168 -12.00 -16.66 -66.79
C ALA A 168 -12.14 -15.13 -66.84
N GLN A 169 -11.22 -14.52 -67.60
CA GLN A 169 -11.39 -13.37 -68.49
C GLN A 169 -12.28 -12.18 -68.06
N GLY A 170 -11.62 -11.02 -67.94
CA GLY A 170 -12.05 -9.79 -68.61
C GLY A 170 -13.05 -8.89 -67.87
N HIS A 171 -12.56 -8.02 -66.98
CA HIS A 171 -13.24 -6.76 -66.68
C HIS A 171 -12.22 -5.63 -66.48
N ASP A 172 -12.43 -4.55 -67.23
CA ASP A 172 -11.62 -3.32 -67.29
C ASP A 172 -11.79 -2.49 -66.01
N PRO A 173 -10.70 -2.16 -65.27
CA PRO A 173 -10.78 -1.42 -64.02
C PRO A 173 -10.91 0.12 -64.18
N PHE A 174 -11.12 0.66 -65.39
CA PHE A 174 -11.16 2.12 -65.63
C PHE A 174 -12.54 2.73 -65.92
N ALA A 175 -13.64 2.12 -65.49
CA ALA A 175 -14.95 2.78 -65.53
C ALA A 175 -15.10 3.79 -64.38
N LYS A 176 -15.14 5.09 -64.72
CA LYS A 176 -15.38 6.22 -63.82
C LYS A 176 -16.68 6.05 -63.00
N PRO A 177 -16.70 6.39 -61.70
CA PRO A 177 -17.93 6.39 -60.92
C PRO A 177 -18.83 7.57 -61.32
N ALA A 178 -20.10 7.25 -61.59
CA ALA A 178 -21.19 8.20 -61.71
C ALA A 178 -21.57 8.75 -60.32
N GLN A 179 -21.93 10.03 -60.33
CA GLN A 179 -22.40 10.83 -59.21
C GLN A 179 -23.68 10.24 -58.59
N GLY A 180 -23.84 10.35 -57.26
CA GLY A 180 -25.17 10.23 -56.66
C GLY A 180 -25.19 9.82 -55.18
N HIS A 181 -25.65 10.77 -54.36
CA HIS A 181 -26.25 10.62 -53.03
C HIS A 181 -25.33 10.43 -51.82
N ASP A 182 -25.19 11.54 -51.08
CA ASP A 182 -24.74 11.61 -49.69
C ASP A 182 -25.91 11.24 -48.75
N PRO A 183 -25.84 10.12 -48.00
CA PRO A 183 -26.88 9.71 -47.06
C PRO A 183 -26.81 10.43 -45.70
N PHE A 184 -25.91 11.41 -45.50
CA PHE A 184 -25.73 12.09 -44.21
C PHE A 184 -26.31 13.51 -44.17
N SER A 185 -27.57 13.65 -44.59
CA SER A 185 -28.35 14.85 -44.24
C SER A 185 -28.88 14.72 -42.80
N LYS A 186 -28.24 15.44 -41.87
CA LYS A 186 -28.69 15.58 -40.47
C LYS A 186 -30.09 16.21 -40.40
N PRO A 187 -31.03 15.69 -39.59
CA PRO A 187 -32.25 16.42 -39.26
C PRO A 187 -31.92 17.59 -38.31
N ALA A 188 -32.44 18.77 -38.62
CA ALA A 188 -32.42 19.92 -37.73
C ALA A 188 -33.34 19.67 -36.53
N LEU A 189 -32.80 19.81 -35.31
CA LEU A 189 -33.55 19.77 -34.06
C LEU A 189 -34.26 21.11 -33.80
N PRO A 190 -35.48 21.12 -33.26
CA PRO A 190 -36.19 22.34 -32.87
C PRO A 190 -35.55 22.98 -31.61
N PRO A 191 -35.65 24.31 -31.45
CA PRO A 191 -35.07 24.98 -30.30
C PRO A 191 -36.02 24.94 -29.11
N GLY A 192 -35.51 24.46 -27.97
CA GLY A 192 -36.07 24.78 -26.65
C GLY A 192 -36.59 23.61 -25.85
N THR A 193 -35.69 23.00 -25.06
CA THR A 193 -35.96 22.54 -23.68
C THR A 193 -34.61 22.28 -23.01
N LYS A 194 -34.31 23.01 -21.92
CA LYS A 194 -33.18 22.71 -21.03
C LYS A 194 -33.49 21.40 -20.27
N PRO A 195 -32.65 20.36 -20.33
CA PRO A 195 -32.75 19.25 -19.41
C PRO A 195 -32.14 19.63 -18.06
N ALA A 196 -32.84 19.33 -16.99
CA ALA A 196 -32.34 19.40 -15.63
C ALA A 196 -31.11 18.49 -15.47
N GLN A 197 -30.06 19.01 -14.85
CA GLN A 197 -28.84 18.27 -14.51
C GLN A 197 -29.19 17.18 -13.48
N GLY A 198 -29.36 15.95 -13.97
CA GLY A 198 -29.28 14.77 -13.12
C GLY A 198 -27.83 14.57 -12.69
N HIS A 199 -27.58 14.64 -11.38
CA HIS A 199 -26.32 14.20 -10.79
C HIS A 199 -26.19 12.69 -11.06
N ASP A 200 -25.21 12.31 -11.88
CA ASP A 200 -24.80 10.91 -12.03
C ASP A 200 -23.84 10.57 -10.87
N PRO A 201 -24.25 9.75 -9.89
CA PRO A 201 -23.40 9.39 -8.74
C PRO A 201 -22.24 8.45 -9.10
N TYR A 202 -22.07 8.11 -10.39
CA TYR A 202 -21.02 7.19 -10.87
C TYR A 202 -19.90 7.88 -11.67
N GLN A 203 -19.78 9.21 -11.63
CA GLN A 203 -18.58 9.87 -12.16
C GLN A 203 -17.36 9.47 -11.32
N LYS A 204 -16.58 8.53 -11.85
CA LYS A 204 -15.25 8.12 -11.37
C LYS A 204 -14.45 9.38 -10.99
N PRO A 205 -13.90 9.49 -9.78
CA PRO A 205 -13.09 10.64 -9.40
C PRO A 205 -12.02 10.85 -10.46
N ALA A 206 -11.95 12.05 -11.02
CA ALA A 206 -10.89 12.41 -11.96
C ALA A 206 -9.55 12.08 -11.29
N GLN A 207 -8.84 11.10 -11.85
CA GLN A 207 -7.51 10.74 -11.36
C GLN A 207 -6.66 12.00 -11.43
N GLN A 208 -6.25 12.51 -10.27
CA GLN A 208 -5.37 13.66 -10.20
C GLN A 208 -4.13 13.34 -11.05
N PRO A 209 -3.68 14.27 -11.92
CA PRO A 209 -2.54 14.03 -12.77
C PRO A 209 -1.35 13.62 -11.89
N VAL A 210 -0.73 12.49 -12.21
CA VAL A 210 0.46 12.00 -11.50
C VAL A 210 1.55 13.05 -11.67
N GLN A 211 1.80 13.84 -10.63
CA GLN A 211 2.88 14.82 -10.62
C GLN A 211 4.20 14.05 -10.75
N GLN A 212 4.83 14.12 -11.91
CA GLN A 212 6.18 13.61 -12.11
C GLN A 212 7.13 14.52 -11.32
N TYR A 213 7.53 14.07 -10.13
CA TYR A 213 8.61 14.69 -9.39
C TYR A 213 9.92 14.39 -10.15
N PRO A 214 10.72 15.41 -10.52
CA PRO A 214 12.03 15.17 -11.09
C PRO A 214 12.87 14.39 -10.07
N ASP A 215 13.50 13.30 -10.53
CA ASP A 215 14.40 12.50 -9.69
C ASP A 215 15.51 13.39 -9.16
N SER A 216 15.57 13.55 -7.84
CA SER A 216 16.56 14.41 -7.19
C SER A 216 17.95 13.75 -7.12
N GLY A 217 18.05 12.47 -7.49
CA GLY A 217 19.21 11.62 -7.31
C GLY A 217 19.48 11.27 -5.85
N ALA A 218 18.61 11.66 -4.91
CA ALA A 218 18.80 11.39 -3.49
C ALA A 218 18.63 9.90 -3.16
N TYR A 219 17.80 9.17 -3.93
CA TYR A 219 17.63 7.73 -3.77
C TYR A 219 18.97 6.96 -3.72
N LEU A 220 19.86 7.20 -4.70
CA LEU A 220 21.17 6.53 -4.76
C LEU A 220 22.06 6.90 -3.58
N GLN A 221 22.01 8.15 -3.12
CA GLN A 221 22.78 8.61 -1.96
C GLN A 221 22.28 7.92 -0.67
N ILE A 222 20.96 7.77 -0.52
CA ILE A 222 20.35 7.07 0.62
C ILE A 222 20.74 5.58 0.62
N GLU A 223 20.74 4.91 -0.55
CA GLU A 223 21.17 3.52 -0.65
C GLU A 223 22.67 3.36 -0.35
N MET A 224 23.51 4.29 -0.82
CA MET A 224 24.94 4.30 -0.50
C MET A 224 25.18 4.40 1.01
N VAL A 225 24.44 5.26 1.73
CA VAL A 225 24.53 5.42 3.19
C VAL A 225 24.36 4.09 3.93
N ARG A 226 23.52 3.17 3.43
CA ARG A 226 23.31 1.86 4.06
C ARG A 226 24.56 0.98 4.05
N THR A 227 25.47 1.19 3.10
CA THR A 227 26.73 0.45 2.98
C THR A 227 27.89 1.07 3.75
N MET A 228 27.74 2.32 4.20
CA MET A 228 28.79 3.02 4.94
C MET A 228 28.96 2.43 6.34
N ARG A 229 30.20 2.48 6.86
CA ARG A 229 30.52 1.90 8.18
C ARG A 229 30.46 2.93 9.31
N SER A 230 30.78 4.19 9.03
CA SER A 230 30.86 5.25 10.04
C SER A 230 29.52 5.95 10.25
N ASP A 231 29.01 5.94 11.48
CA ASP A 231 27.80 6.69 11.87
C ASP A 231 27.91 8.18 11.54
N PHE A 232 29.09 8.76 11.77
CA PHE A 232 29.36 10.16 11.49
C PHE A 232 29.24 10.46 10.00
N GLU A 233 29.84 9.64 9.13
CA GLU A 233 29.77 9.87 7.69
C GLU A 233 28.35 9.67 7.17
N LYS A 234 27.62 8.67 7.68
CA LYS A 234 26.20 8.47 7.38
C LYS A 234 25.38 9.70 7.75
N SER A 235 25.57 10.22 8.97
CA SER A 235 24.78 11.35 9.48
C SER A 235 25.08 12.64 8.73
N GLN A 236 26.32 12.86 8.28
CA GLN A 236 26.69 13.98 7.43
C GLN A 236 25.95 13.94 6.08
N VAL A 237 25.98 12.80 5.39
CA VAL A 237 25.28 12.63 4.09
C VAL A 237 23.77 12.81 4.26
N LEU A 238 23.17 12.16 5.26
CA LEU A 238 21.73 12.24 5.51
C LEU A 238 21.30 13.66 5.94
N SER A 239 22.12 14.37 6.72
CA SER A 239 21.87 15.78 7.09
C SER A 239 21.87 16.69 5.86
N GLN A 240 22.84 16.53 4.96
CA GLN A 240 22.87 17.30 3.70
C GLN A 240 21.63 17.04 2.84
N LEU A 241 21.16 15.79 2.79
CA LEU A 241 19.92 15.45 2.11
C LEU A 241 18.69 16.05 2.80
N ALA A 242 18.62 16.03 4.13
CA ALA A 242 17.49 16.57 4.90
C ALA A 242 17.25 18.07 4.65
N GLN A 243 18.30 18.81 4.28
CA GLN A 243 18.24 20.24 3.96
C GLN A 243 17.77 20.53 2.53
N LYS A 244 17.68 19.52 1.65
CA LYS A 244 17.21 19.71 0.27
C LYS A 244 15.69 19.91 0.23
N ASN A 245 15.25 20.91 -0.51
CA ASN A 245 13.83 21.25 -0.65
C ASN A 245 13.11 20.48 -1.78
N ASN A 246 13.84 19.71 -2.58
CA ASN A 246 13.33 19.04 -3.78
C ASN A 246 13.29 17.51 -3.66
N LEU A 247 13.32 16.97 -2.44
CA LEU A 247 13.12 15.54 -2.23
C LEU A 247 11.67 15.15 -2.52
N SER A 248 11.48 14.12 -3.33
CA SER A 248 10.16 13.53 -3.54
C SER A 248 9.60 12.94 -2.23
N PRO A 249 8.28 12.78 -2.08
CA PRO A 249 7.68 12.18 -0.88
C PRO A 249 8.30 10.83 -0.50
N ARG A 250 8.58 9.98 -1.50
CA ARG A 250 9.24 8.68 -1.30
C ARG A 250 10.66 8.83 -0.77
N GLU A 251 11.46 9.74 -1.31
CA GLU A 251 12.82 9.99 -0.84
C GLU A 251 12.85 10.55 0.58
N GLN A 252 11.88 11.40 0.96
CA GLN A 252 11.74 11.88 2.33
C GLN A 252 11.46 10.73 3.31
N VAL A 253 10.54 9.81 2.97
CA VAL A 253 10.28 8.62 3.80
C VAL A 253 11.53 7.75 3.91
N MET A 254 12.21 7.48 2.80
CA MET A 254 13.45 6.69 2.77
C MET A 254 14.58 7.33 3.58
N LEU A 255 14.69 8.66 3.55
CA LEU A 255 15.67 9.41 4.34
C LEU A 255 15.44 9.22 5.85
N ALA A 256 14.20 9.36 6.31
CA ALA A 256 13.83 9.10 7.71
C ALA A 256 14.04 7.62 8.11
N GLU A 257 13.87 6.68 7.17
CA GLU A 257 14.16 5.26 7.43
C GLU A 257 15.66 4.98 7.51
N ALA A 258 16.46 5.59 6.65
CA ALA A 258 17.91 5.42 6.68
C ALA A 258 18.52 5.94 7.98
N SER A 259 17.93 6.97 8.60
CA SER A 259 18.38 7.46 9.92
C SER A 259 18.16 6.46 11.06
N SER A 260 17.36 5.40 10.87
CA SER A 260 17.20 4.32 11.86
C SER A 260 18.50 3.60 12.20
N GLN A 261 19.45 3.59 11.26
CA GLN A 261 20.77 2.96 11.39
C GLN A 261 21.78 3.83 12.15
N LEU A 262 21.38 5.02 12.57
CA LEU A 262 22.26 5.97 13.25
C LEU A 262 22.20 5.82 14.76
N SER A 263 23.23 6.31 15.44
CA SER A 263 23.22 6.54 16.88
C SER A 263 22.09 7.51 17.28
N ASP A 264 21.67 7.49 18.55
CA ASP A 264 20.59 8.37 19.05
C ASP A 264 20.79 9.84 18.70
N TYR A 265 22.01 10.35 18.94
CA TYR A 265 22.38 11.73 18.68
C TYR A 265 22.32 12.05 17.18
N SER A 266 22.97 11.24 16.34
CA SER A 266 22.99 11.41 14.89
C SER A 266 21.59 11.29 14.28
N LYS A 267 20.78 10.33 14.73
CA LYS A 267 19.38 10.16 14.35
C LYS A 267 18.56 11.40 14.72
N GLY A 268 18.72 11.90 15.94
CA GLY A 268 18.06 13.11 16.43
C GLY A 268 18.35 14.33 15.56
N GLN A 269 19.62 14.55 15.20
CA GLN A 269 20.04 15.67 14.34
C GLN A 269 19.41 15.60 12.94
N VAL A 270 19.46 14.42 12.28
CA VAL A 270 18.88 14.25 10.94
C VAL A 270 17.37 14.48 10.97
N LEU A 271 16.65 13.86 11.92
CA LEU A 271 15.20 14.00 12.04
C LEU A 271 14.79 15.44 12.40
N GLN A 272 15.58 16.15 13.21
CA GLN A 272 15.33 17.55 13.52
C GLN A 272 15.48 18.44 12.28
N GLN A 273 16.50 18.20 11.45
CA GLN A 273 16.69 18.93 10.20
C GLN A 273 15.55 18.65 9.20
N MET A 274 15.11 17.39 9.10
CA MET A 274 13.92 17.06 8.32
C MET A 274 12.70 17.82 8.84
N ALA A 275 12.42 17.74 10.14
CA ALA A 275 11.29 18.43 10.76
C ALA A 275 11.33 19.96 10.57
N ALA A 276 12.51 20.56 10.45
CA ALA A 276 12.68 21.99 10.16
C ALA A 276 12.49 22.36 8.69
N ASN A 277 12.61 21.40 7.76
CA ASN A 277 12.47 21.62 6.33
C ASN A 277 10.99 21.80 5.95
N ARG A 278 10.60 23.03 5.61
CA ARG A 278 9.20 23.41 5.27
C ARG A 278 8.65 22.79 3.99
N SER A 279 9.49 22.13 3.19
CA SER A 279 9.10 21.47 1.94
C SER A 279 8.70 19.99 2.14
N MET A 280 8.58 19.54 3.39
CA MET A 280 8.19 18.17 3.69
C MET A 280 6.75 17.85 3.25
N HIS A 281 6.60 16.70 2.61
CA HIS A 281 5.31 16.11 2.27
C HIS A 281 4.66 15.46 3.50
N GLU A 282 3.34 15.27 3.45
CA GLU A 282 2.54 14.70 4.53
C GLU A 282 3.07 13.33 5.01
N ASP A 283 3.39 12.43 4.08
CA ASP A 283 3.97 11.10 4.39
C ASP A 283 5.32 11.20 5.12
N GLY A 284 6.13 12.18 4.70
CA GLY A 284 7.41 12.47 5.35
C GLY A 284 7.19 12.93 6.79
N LEU A 285 6.26 13.87 7.00
CA LEU A 285 5.94 14.40 8.34
C LEU A 285 5.47 13.29 9.28
N VAL A 286 4.58 12.42 8.79
CA VAL A 286 4.10 11.24 9.50
C VAL A 286 5.27 10.33 9.86
N LYS A 287 6.18 10.05 8.92
CA LYS A 287 7.33 9.18 9.17
C LYS A 287 8.29 9.79 10.20
N VAL A 288 8.66 11.06 10.08
CA VAL A 288 9.56 11.74 11.03
C VAL A 288 8.96 11.75 12.44
N ALA A 289 7.65 12.03 12.57
CA ALA A 289 6.96 12.00 13.85
C ALA A 289 7.00 10.62 14.52
N LYS A 290 6.88 9.53 13.75
CA LYS A 290 7.00 8.15 14.26
C LYS A 290 8.43 7.82 14.67
N MET A 291 9.40 8.12 13.82
CA MET A 291 10.82 7.85 14.08
C MET A 291 11.35 8.61 15.30
N ALA A 292 10.78 9.78 15.63
CA ALA A 292 11.11 10.52 16.84
C ALA A 292 10.86 9.75 18.15
N ARG A 293 10.06 8.67 18.15
CA ARG A 293 9.87 7.82 19.33
C ARG A 293 11.12 6.99 19.65
N GLU A 294 11.95 6.73 18.66
CA GLU A 294 13.17 5.92 18.79
C GLU A 294 14.39 6.70 19.26
N VAL A 295 14.24 8.01 19.53
CA VAL A 295 15.32 8.83 20.09
C VAL A 295 15.05 9.19 21.56
N SER A 296 16.09 9.64 22.24
CA SER A 296 16.06 10.19 23.60
C SER A 296 15.04 11.32 23.72
N ASP A 297 14.51 11.52 24.93
CA ASP A 297 13.45 12.49 25.17
C ASP A 297 13.84 13.91 24.78
N PHE A 298 15.12 14.28 24.99
CA PHE A 298 15.63 15.57 24.58
C PHE A 298 15.48 15.76 23.06
N ASN A 299 16.01 14.81 22.27
CA ASN A 299 15.92 14.86 20.81
C ASN A 299 14.46 14.77 20.34
N ARG A 300 13.65 13.91 20.96
CA ARG A 300 12.22 13.75 20.67
C ARG A 300 11.47 15.08 20.84
N GLY A 301 11.70 15.79 21.94
CA GLY A 301 11.09 17.10 22.20
C GLY A 301 11.51 18.15 21.17
N GLN A 302 12.77 18.16 20.75
CA GLN A 302 13.26 19.07 19.71
C GLN A 302 12.60 18.79 18.35
N ILE A 303 12.52 17.52 17.95
CA ILE A 303 11.89 17.12 16.68
C ILE A 303 10.39 17.47 16.69
N VAL A 304 9.68 17.15 17.78
CA VAL A 304 8.25 17.48 17.91
C VAL A 304 8.02 18.99 17.82
N THR A 305 8.84 19.79 18.51
CA THR A 305 8.74 21.25 18.46
C THR A 305 8.98 21.78 17.05
N ALA A 306 9.99 21.26 16.35
CA ALA A 306 10.26 21.63 14.97
C ALA A 306 9.09 21.26 14.03
N LEU A 307 8.49 20.08 14.17
CA LEU A 307 7.32 19.65 13.40
C LEU A 307 6.14 20.59 13.61
N VAL A 308 5.80 20.86 14.87
CA VAL A 308 4.64 21.68 15.25
C VAL A 308 4.80 23.14 14.81
N ASN A 309 6.01 23.68 14.87
CA ASN A 309 6.24 25.10 14.59
C ASN A 309 6.45 25.42 13.10
N ASN A 310 6.91 24.45 12.29
CA ASN A 310 7.25 24.71 10.89
C ASN A 310 6.20 24.20 9.89
N HIS A 311 5.22 23.41 10.34
CA HIS A 311 4.29 22.74 9.46
C HIS A 311 2.83 22.89 9.90
N LYS A 312 1.93 22.94 8.92
CA LYS A 312 0.52 22.65 9.16
C LYS A 312 0.33 21.14 9.10
N LEU A 313 0.19 20.50 10.26
CA LEU A 313 0.21 19.05 10.33
C LEU A 313 -1.11 18.45 9.79
N PRO A 314 -1.07 17.51 8.81
CA PRO A 314 -2.25 16.76 8.42
C PRO A 314 -2.74 15.85 9.56
N PRO A 315 -3.99 15.38 9.56
CA PRO A 315 -4.56 14.60 10.67
C PRO A 315 -3.70 13.40 11.10
N GLN A 316 -3.12 12.65 10.16
CA GLN A 316 -2.25 11.52 10.48
C GLN A 316 -0.93 11.93 11.14
N ALA A 317 -0.36 13.08 10.77
CA ALA A 317 0.85 13.61 11.39
C ALA A 317 0.55 14.16 12.79
N GLN A 318 -0.60 14.83 12.99
CA GLN A 318 -1.08 15.24 14.31
C GLN A 318 -1.22 14.04 15.25
N GLN A 319 -1.88 12.96 14.80
CA GLN A 319 -1.98 11.71 15.56
C GLN A 319 -0.60 11.18 15.95
N SER A 320 0.32 11.13 14.99
CA SER A 320 1.68 10.62 15.23
C SER A 320 2.43 11.48 16.25
N VAL A 321 2.31 12.80 16.18
CA VAL A 321 2.88 13.76 17.13
C VAL A 321 2.26 13.61 18.52
N ILE A 322 0.94 13.47 18.65
CA ILE A 322 0.25 13.25 19.94
C ILE A 322 0.79 12.00 20.64
N ILE A 323 0.87 10.89 19.91
CA ILE A 323 1.41 9.63 20.43
C ILE A 323 2.87 9.82 20.84
N THR A 324 3.68 10.48 20.02
CA THR A 324 5.09 10.74 20.30
C THR A 324 5.28 11.60 21.56
N ILE A 325 4.48 12.65 21.76
CA ILE A 325 4.49 13.44 23.00
C ILE A 325 4.16 12.55 24.20
N GLY A 326 3.15 11.69 24.08
CA GLY A 326 2.75 10.75 25.14
C GLY A 326 3.84 9.79 25.60
N THR A 327 4.87 9.54 24.77
CA THR A 327 6.01 8.68 25.11
C THR A 327 7.13 9.39 25.89
N LEU A 328 7.12 10.73 26.00
CA LEU A 328 8.16 11.49 26.72
C LEU A 328 8.19 11.16 28.22
N ASN A 329 9.38 11.13 28.81
CA ASN A 329 9.48 11.06 30.28
C ASN A 329 9.19 12.43 30.92
N GLY A 330 8.47 12.39 32.04
CA GLY A 330 8.11 13.58 32.81
C GLY A 330 6.88 14.32 32.27
N ASP A 331 6.03 14.80 33.17
CA ASP A 331 4.80 15.49 32.81
C ASP A 331 5.03 16.93 32.34
N PHE A 332 6.11 17.55 32.80
CA PHE A 332 6.48 18.91 32.37
C PHE A 332 6.73 18.97 30.86
N GLY A 333 7.56 18.05 30.33
CA GLY A 333 7.84 17.97 28.89
C GLY A 333 6.57 17.68 28.08
N LYS A 334 5.75 16.72 28.52
CA LYS A 334 4.43 16.44 27.89
C LYS A 334 3.57 17.69 27.83
N THR A 335 3.44 18.40 28.95
CA THR A 335 2.63 19.62 29.07
C THR A 335 3.10 20.70 28.12
N GLN A 336 4.41 20.95 28.05
CA GLN A 336 4.98 21.95 27.17
C GLN A 336 4.71 21.63 25.69
N HIS A 337 4.92 20.38 25.27
CA HIS A 337 4.74 20.02 23.86
C HIS A 337 3.26 19.88 23.46
N PHE A 338 2.38 19.37 24.33
CA PHE A 338 0.93 19.40 24.07
C PHE A 338 0.41 20.83 23.99
N SER A 339 0.89 21.74 24.85
CA SER A 339 0.54 23.16 24.79
C SER A 339 0.95 23.79 23.46
N SER A 340 2.20 23.54 23.03
CA SER A 340 2.70 24.03 21.74
C SER A 340 1.85 23.51 20.56
N LEU A 341 1.48 22.22 20.59
CA LEU A 341 0.60 21.61 19.59
C LEU A 341 -0.76 22.30 19.54
N LEU A 342 -1.41 22.51 20.69
CA LEU A 342 -2.73 23.15 20.78
C LEU A 342 -2.70 24.62 20.34
N GLN A 343 -1.61 25.33 20.60
CA GLN A 343 -1.45 26.73 20.21
C GLN A 343 -1.16 26.91 18.73
N SER A 344 -0.40 25.98 18.13
CA SER A 344 0.08 26.11 16.75
C SER A 344 -0.80 25.39 15.73
N GLN A 345 -1.62 24.42 16.16
CA GLN A 345 -2.36 23.54 15.26
C GLN A 345 -3.86 23.51 15.58
N GLN A 346 -4.68 23.59 14.54
CA GLN A 346 -6.08 23.23 14.63
C GLN A 346 -6.21 21.69 14.54
N LEU A 347 -6.50 21.06 15.68
CA LEU A 347 -6.63 19.61 15.73
C LEU A 347 -7.90 19.11 15.04
N HIS A 348 -7.75 18.05 14.23
CA HIS A 348 -8.88 17.28 13.72
C HIS A 348 -9.73 16.73 14.89
N PRO A 349 -11.07 16.62 14.78
CA PRO A 349 -11.92 16.15 15.88
C PRO A 349 -11.48 14.82 16.49
N GLU A 350 -11.14 13.82 15.66
CA GLU A 350 -10.63 12.52 16.12
C GLU A 350 -9.31 12.65 16.90
N ASN A 351 -8.46 13.60 16.52
CA ASN A 351 -7.19 13.85 17.21
C ASN A 351 -7.38 14.58 18.54
N LYS A 352 -8.47 15.34 18.72
CA LYS A 352 -8.83 15.89 20.03
C LYS A 352 -9.16 14.76 21.01
N GLU A 353 -9.95 13.77 20.58
CA GLU A 353 -10.26 12.62 21.42
C GLU A 353 -9.00 11.80 21.75
N LEU A 354 -8.16 11.54 20.76
CA LEU A 354 -6.88 10.87 20.99
C LEU A 354 -5.99 11.64 21.97
N LEU A 355 -5.91 12.97 21.85
CA LEU A 355 -5.16 13.81 22.77
C LEU A 355 -5.71 13.67 24.20
N LEU A 356 -7.03 13.79 24.39
CA LEU A 356 -7.67 13.63 25.70
C LEU A 356 -7.33 12.27 26.34
N ARG A 357 -7.45 11.19 25.56
CA ARG A 357 -7.11 9.83 26.00
C ARG A 357 -5.64 9.73 26.39
N THR A 358 -4.76 10.25 25.55
CA THR A 358 -3.31 10.24 25.78
C THR A 358 -2.94 11.04 27.03
N VAL A 359 -3.54 12.21 27.24
CA VAL A 359 -3.33 13.03 28.46
C VAL A 359 -3.80 12.27 29.69
N GLN A 360 -4.98 11.64 29.63
CA GLN A 360 -5.52 10.87 30.76
C GLN A 360 -4.62 9.68 31.14
N GLU A 361 -4.10 8.97 30.15
CA GLU A 361 -3.31 7.75 30.35
C GLU A 361 -1.82 8.00 30.65
N LYS A 362 -1.23 9.06 30.07
CA LYS A 362 0.24 9.24 30.04
C LYS A 362 0.74 10.44 30.84
N VAL A 363 -0.14 11.34 31.29
CA VAL A 363 0.22 12.45 32.18
C VAL A 363 -0.23 12.08 33.59
N SER A 364 0.69 12.05 34.55
CA SER A 364 0.37 11.62 35.92
C SER A 364 -0.07 12.78 36.80
N SER A 365 0.51 13.97 36.61
CA SER A 365 0.26 15.17 37.37
C SER A 365 -1.08 15.82 37.01
N ASP A 366 -1.98 15.95 37.99
CA ASP A 366 -3.26 16.64 37.81
C ASP A 366 -3.10 18.11 37.41
N PHE A 367 -2.05 18.77 37.92
CA PHE A 367 -1.71 20.13 37.51
C PHE A 367 -1.41 20.21 36.01
N SER A 368 -0.60 19.27 35.52
CA SER A 368 -0.24 19.18 34.09
C SER A 368 -1.46 18.87 33.22
N LYS A 369 -2.31 17.92 33.65
CA LYS A 369 -3.59 17.62 32.97
C LYS A 369 -4.45 18.87 32.86
N ARG A 370 -4.67 19.58 33.97
CA ARG A 370 -5.47 20.80 34.00
C ARG A 370 -4.95 21.85 33.03
N GLN A 371 -3.63 22.09 33.02
CA GLN A 371 -3.04 23.07 32.09
C GLN A 371 -3.28 22.74 30.62
N ILE A 372 -3.19 21.46 30.24
CA ILE A 372 -3.45 21.02 28.86
C ILE A 372 -4.94 21.18 28.53
N MET A 373 -5.82 20.78 29.45
CA MET A 373 -7.27 20.88 29.28
C MET A 373 -7.73 22.33 29.15
N ASP A 374 -7.23 23.23 30.00
CA ASP A 374 -7.54 24.66 29.95
C ASP A 374 -7.12 25.31 28.62
N GLN A 375 -6.13 24.75 27.91
CA GLN A 375 -5.76 25.22 26.56
C GLN A 375 -6.64 24.62 25.47
N MET A 376 -7.10 23.39 25.64
CA MET A 376 -7.92 22.71 24.64
C MET A 376 -9.34 23.29 24.51
N PHE A 377 -9.87 23.89 25.58
CA PHE A 377 -11.22 24.47 25.63
C PHE A 377 -11.27 25.99 25.52
N LYS A 378 -10.14 26.65 25.24
CA LYS A 378 -10.11 28.04 24.79
C LYS A 378 -10.40 28.11 23.30
#